data_AF-A0A926NNH7-F1
#
_entry.id   AF-A0A926NNH7-F1
#
_cell.length_a   1.000
_cell.length_b   1.000
_cell.length_c   1.000
_cell.angle_alpha   90.00
_cell.angle_beta   90.00
_cell.angle_gamma   90.00
#
_symmetry.space_group_name_H-M   'P 1'
#
loop_
_entity.id
_entity.type
_entity.pdbx_description
1 polymer ?
#
loop_
_entity_poly.entity_id
_entity_poly.type
_entity_poly.pdbx_seq_one_letter_code
_entity_poly.pdbx_strand_id
1 'polypeptide(L)' 'MVIDEKTEKSGEEKLWENPKAPEETSDARDRDQIARQYKEAKRRHDNLSENQDQDKTKEDTKD' A
#
# COMPACT_ATOMS: atom_id res chain seq x y z
N MET A 1 31.81 -47.77 23.55
CA MET A 1 31.59 -46.98 22.32
C MET A 1 30.27 -47.43 21.73
N VAL A 2 29.29 -46.55 21.61
CA VAL A 2 28.58 -46.25 20.35
C VAL A 2 27.99 -44.87 20.58
N ILE A 3 28.45 -43.89 19.82
CA ILE A 3 27.83 -42.57 19.76
C ILE A 3 26.65 -42.78 18.84
N ASP A 4 25.44 -42.66 19.37
CA ASP A 4 24.21 -42.81 18.60
C ASP A 4 24.28 -41.98 17.32
N GLU A 5 23.95 -42.65 16.23
CA GLU A 5 24.07 -42.20 14.86
C GLU A 5 23.48 -40.80 14.70
N LYS A 6 24.26 -39.90 14.07
CA LYS A 6 23.75 -38.62 13.62
C LYS A 6 22.49 -38.89 12.81
N THR A 7 21.34 -38.49 13.33
CA THR A 7 20.11 -38.37 12.55
C THR A 7 20.45 -37.56 11.31
N GLU A 8 20.57 -38.23 10.17
CA GLU A 8 20.62 -37.58 8.87
C GLU A 8 19.37 -36.72 8.80
N LYS A 9 19.56 -35.40 8.79
CA LYS A 9 18.46 -34.46 8.58
C LYS A 9 17.94 -34.74 7.18
N SER A 10 16.90 -35.56 7.07
CA SER A 10 16.16 -35.84 5.83
C SER A 10 15.30 -34.64 5.44
N GLY A 11 15.93 -33.47 5.36
CA GLY A 11 15.33 -32.24 4.92
C GLY A 11 16.39 -31.55 4.13
N GLU A 12 16.33 -31.70 2.81
CA GLU A 12 17.02 -30.80 1.89
C GLU A 12 16.82 -29.38 2.42
N GLU A 13 17.89 -28.77 2.92
CA GLU A 13 17.85 -27.38 3.34
C GLU A 13 17.44 -26.60 2.10
N LYS A 14 16.22 -26.03 2.10
CA LYS A 14 15.77 -25.18 1.00
C LYS A 14 16.80 -24.06 0.86
N LEU A 15 17.62 -24.15 -0.18
CA LEU A 15 18.49 -23.08 -0.66
C LEU A 15 17.57 -22.04 -1.28
N TRP A 16 17.06 -21.15 -0.43
CA TRP A 16 16.30 -19.99 -0.89
C TRP A 16 17.26 -19.10 -1.68
N GLU A 17 16.93 -18.86 -2.94
CA GLU A 17 17.66 -17.88 -3.76
C GLU A 17 17.64 -16.52 -3.07
N ASN A 18 18.81 -15.88 -2.98
CA ASN A 18 18.93 -14.56 -2.41
C ASN A 18 18.20 -13.57 -3.34
N PRO A 19 17.22 -12.79 -2.86
CA PRO A 19 16.48 -11.86 -3.72
C PRO A 19 17.45 -10.95 -4.49
N LYS A 20 17.32 -10.94 -5.81
CA LYS A 20 18.26 -10.29 -6.75
C LYS A 20 18.31 -8.76 -6.62
N ALA A 21 17.30 -8.14 -6.02
CA ALA A 21 17.18 -6.69 -5.91
C ALA A 21 16.34 -6.30 -4.68
N PRO A 22 16.88 -6.43 -3.45
CA PRO A 22 16.18 -6.00 -2.24
C PRO A 22 15.95 -4.48 -2.19
N GLU A 23 16.69 -3.71 -2.98
CA GLU A 23 16.56 -2.25 -3.12
C GLU A 23 15.42 -1.82 -4.03
N GLU A 24 14.89 -2.72 -4.88
CA GLU A 24 13.67 -2.44 -5.63
C GLU A 24 12.46 -2.58 -4.69
N THR A 25 12.30 -1.59 -3.82
CA THR A 25 11.20 -1.47 -2.86
C THR A 25 9.87 -1.13 -3.52
N SER A 26 9.77 -1.23 -4.86
CA SER A 26 8.54 -1.00 -5.62
C SER A 26 7.59 -2.17 -5.37
N ASP A 27 6.98 -2.18 -4.19
CA ASP A 27 5.92 -3.09 -3.87
C ASP A 27 4.72 -2.75 -4.75
N ALA A 28 4.12 -3.73 -5.41
CA ALA A 28 2.89 -3.52 -6.17
C ALA A 28 1.79 -2.87 -5.29
N ARG A 29 1.86 -3.07 -3.97
CA ARG A 29 1.00 -2.44 -2.96
C ARG A 29 1.13 -0.92 -2.90
N ASP A 30 2.26 -0.33 -3.28
CA ASP A 30 2.46 1.13 -3.21
C ASP A 30 1.56 1.86 -4.20
N ARG A 31 1.40 1.30 -5.41
CA ARG A 31 0.47 1.82 -6.42
C ARG A 31 -0.98 1.76 -5.93
N ASP A 32 -1.35 0.66 -5.27
CA ASP A 32 -2.69 0.50 -4.69
C ASP A 32 -2.95 1.49 -3.55
N GLN A 33 -1.94 1.76 -2.71
CA GLN A 33 -2.04 2.74 -1.64
C GLN A 33 -2.27 4.15 -2.18
N ILE A 34 -1.50 4.57 -3.19
CA ILE A 34 -1.68 5.88 -3.84
C ILE A 34 -3.08 5.98 -4.44
N ALA A 35 -3.56 4.95 -5.12
CA ALA A 35 -4.90 4.93 -5.70
C ALA A 35 -6.00 5.07 -4.64
N ARG A 36 -5.84 4.46 -3.46
CA ARG A 36 -6.78 4.60 -2.33
C ARG A 36 -6.78 6.01 -1.77
N GLN A 37 -5.59 6.60 -1.55
CA GLN A 37 -5.46 7.97 -1.06
C GLN A 37 -6.14 8.95 -2.01
N TYR A 38 -5.93 8.80 -3.31
CA TYR A 38 -6.57 9.63 -4.33
C TYR A 38 -8.10 9.53 -4.26
N LYS A 39 -8.66 8.31 -4.19
CA LYS A 39 -10.12 8.11 -4.10
C LYS A 39 -10.71 8.76 -2.84
N GLU A 40 -10.04 8.62 -1.70
CA GLU A 40 -10.51 9.21 -0.44
C GLU A 40 -10.40 10.74 -0.47
N ALA A 41 -9.31 11.28 -1.01
CA ALA A 41 -9.14 12.72 -1.19
C ALA A 41 -10.21 13.30 -2.11
N LYS A 42 -10.52 12.62 -3.23
CA LYS A 42 -11.61 13.02 -4.12
C LYS A 42 -12.96 13.02 -3.41
N ARG A 43 -13.29 11.95 -2.67
CA ARG A 43 -14.55 11.88 -1.90
C ARG A 43 -14.67 13.01 -0.88
N ARG A 44 -13.57 13.33 -0.17
CA ARG A 44 -13.53 14.44 0.79
C ARG A 44 -13.67 15.80 0.10
N HIS A 45 -12.98 15.97 -1.02
CA HIS A 45 -13.07 17.19 -1.83
C HIS A 45 -14.50 17.40 -2.30
N ASP A 46 -15.09 16.41 -2.96
CA ASP A 46 -16.44 16.49 -3.53
C ASP A 46 -17.49 16.81 -2.43
N ASN A 47 -17.42 16.12 -1.28
CA ASN A 47 -18.29 16.40 -0.15
C ASN A 47 -18.11 17.82 0.45
N LEU A 48 -16.90 18.38 0.36
CA LEU A 48 -16.59 19.70 0.90
C LEU A 48 -16.93 20.81 -0.12
N SER A 49 -16.74 20.56 -1.41
CA SER A 49 -17.00 21.51 -2.49
C SER A 49 -18.48 21.63 -2.82
N GLU A 50 -19.28 20.57 -2.64
CA GLU A 50 -20.72 20.57 -2.97
C GLU A 50 -21.51 21.67 -2.22
N ASN A 51 -21.07 22.06 -1.03
CA ASN A 51 -21.68 23.17 -0.28
C ASN A 51 -21.08 24.55 -0.65
N GLN A 52 -19.86 24.61 -1.17
CA GLN A 52 -19.19 25.87 -1.50
C GLN A 52 -19.71 26.51 -2.79
N ASP A 53 -20.14 25.70 -3.77
CA ASP A 53 -20.67 26.21 -5.03
C ASP A 53 -22.05 26.87 -4.87
N GLN A 54 -22.80 26.49 -3.84
CA GLN A 54 -24.10 27.06 -3.48
C GLN A 54 -24.00 28.37 -2.67
N ASP A 55 -22.89 28.59 -1.97
CA ASP A 55 -22.68 29.80 -1.17
C ASP A 55 -22.12 30.95 -2.02
N LYS A 56 -21.23 30.66 -2.98
CA LYS A 56 -20.69 31.67 -3.91
C LYS A 56 -21.77 32.35 -4.76
N THR A 57 -22.78 31.59 -5.20
CA THR A 57 -23.90 32.14 -5.99
C THR A 57 -24.84 33.05 -5.20
N LYS A 58 -24.88 32.93 -3.86
CA LYS A 58 -25.72 33.76 -2.99
C LYS A 58 -25.03 35.04 -2.52
N GLU A 59 -23.70 35.04 -2.45
CA GLU A 59 -22.92 36.24 -2.10
C GLU A 59 -22.82 37.22 -3.28
N ASP A 60 -22.76 36.72 -4.52
CA ASP A 60 -22.62 37.55 -5.73
C ASP A 60 -23.92 38.25 -6.21
N THR A 61 -25.07 37.98 -5.59
CA THR A 61 -26.37 38.60 -5.93
C THR A 61 -26.84 39.64 -4.90
N LYS A 62 -25.96 40.05 -3.99
CA LYS A 62 -26.23 41.04 -2.95
C LYS A 62 -25.41 42.32 -3.16
N ASP A 63 -25.51 42.93 -4.34
CA ASP A 63 -25.09 44.30 -4.62
C ASP A 63 -26.11 44.99 -5.56
#